data_AF-Q658X2-F1
#
_entry.id   AF-Q658X2-F1
#
_cell.length_a   1.000
_cell.length_b   1.000
_cell.length_c   1.000
_cell.angle_alpha   90.00
_cell.angle_beta   90.00
_cell.angle_gamma   90.00
#
_symmetry.space_group_name_H-M   'P 1'
#
loop_
_entity.id
_entity.type
_entity.pdbx_description
1 polymer ?
#
loop_
_entity_poly.entity_id
_entity_poly.type
_entity_poly.pdbx_seq_one_letter_code
_entity_poly.pdbx_strand_id
1 'polypeptide(L)'
;KLNSSVFPEGSGEGDSASSQSWTSVLEAITLMHTSLLRFHMKVSVYPLAPLREALSQALKLYPGNQVLWRSYVQIQNKSHSASKTRRFFDTITRSAKPLEPWLFAIEAEKLRKRLVETVQRLDGREIHATIPETGLMHRIQALFENAMRSDSGSQCPLLWRMYLNFLVSLGNKERSKGVFYKALQNCPWAKVLYLDAVEYFPDEMQEILDLMTEKELRVRLPLEELELLLED
;
A
#
# COMPACT_ATOMS: atom_id res chain seq x y z
N LYS A 1 0.25 9.58 67.56
CA LYS A 1 1.02 10.67 66.91
C LYS A 1 1.81 10.00 65.78
N LEU A 2 1.29 10.04 64.54
CA LEU A 2 1.70 10.96 63.46
C LEU A 2 3.15 10.64 63.03
N ASN A 3 3.49 10.24 61.80
CA ASN A 3 2.91 10.54 60.50
C ASN A 3 3.23 9.46 59.46
N SER A 4 2.24 9.23 58.60
CA SER A 4 2.37 8.75 57.22
C SER A 4 3.24 9.69 56.38
N SER A 5 4.19 9.14 55.62
CA SER A 5 4.77 9.83 54.46
C SER A 5 4.37 9.07 53.19
N VAL A 6 3.30 9.57 52.59
CA VAL A 6 2.86 9.32 51.22
C VAL A 6 4.01 9.69 50.28
N PHE A 7 4.45 8.74 49.46
CA PHE A 7 5.28 9.06 48.29
C PHE A 7 4.36 9.63 47.21
N PRO A 8 4.73 10.75 46.57
CA PRO A 8 3.87 11.40 45.60
C PRO A 8 3.86 10.59 44.30
N GLU A 9 2.65 10.25 43.85
CA GLU A 9 2.37 9.95 42.45
C GLU A 9 2.61 11.22 41.62
N GLY A 10 3.56 11.13 40.69
CA GLY A 10 3.86 12.12 39.66
C GLY A 10 5.11 11.63 38.91
N SER A 11 5.18 11.49 37.59
CA SER A 11 4.42 12.08 36.49
C SER A 11 4.72 11.25 35.23
N GLY A 12 3.72 10.59 34.64
CA GLY A 12 3.88 9.64 33.53
C GLY A 12 4.15 10.24 32.13
N GLU A 13 4.49 11.53 32.04
CA GLU A 13 4.65 12.22 30.75
C GLU A 13 6.10 12.26 30.25
N GLY A 14 7.11 12.15 31.12
CA GLY A 14 8.53 12.17 30.73
C GLY A 14 9.06 10.85 30.15
N ASP A 15 8.50 9.72 30.56
CA ASP A 15 8.96 8.39 30.15
C ASP A 15 8.50 8.00 28.74
N SER A 16 7.35 8.51 28.29
CA SER A 16 6.84 8.24 26.95
C SER A 16 7.66 8.97 25.87
N ALA A 17 8.00 10.24 26.12
CA ALA A 17 8.81 11.05 25.22
C ALA A 17 10.26 10.52 25.11
N SER A 18 10.86 10.13 26.24
CA SER A 18 12.18 9.51 26.24
C SER A 18 12.18 8.16 25.53
N SER A 19 11.17 7.30 25.79
CA SER A 19 11.02 5.99 25.14
C SER A 19 10.81 6.10 23.62
N GLN A 20 10.02 7.07 23.16
CA GLN A 20 9.84 7.35 21.73
C GLN A 20 11.14 7.84 21.07
N SER A 21 11.89 8.69 21.77
CA SER A 21 13.22 9.15 21.33
C SER A 21 14.19 7.98 21.17
N TRP A 22 14.27 7.08 22.15
CA TRP A 22 15.13 5.88 22.07
C TRP A 22 14.72 4.95 20.94
N THR A 23 13.41 4.76 20.73
CA THR A 23 12.89 3.94 19.62
C THR A 23 13.30 4.50 18.27
N SER A 24 13.23 5.83 18.10
CA SER A 24 13.64 6.53 16.88
C SER A 24 15.15 6.41 16.63
N VAL A 25 15.98 6.55 17.68
CA VAL A 25 17.43 6.36 17.57
C VAL A 25 17.78 4.92 17.17
N LEU A 26 17.15 3.92 17.79
CA LEU A 26 17.36 2.52 17.44
C LEU A 26 16.93 2.25 15.99
N GLU A 27 15.79 2.79 15.56
CA GLU A 27 15.33 2.69 14.18
C GLU A 27 16.36 3.28 13.20
N ALA A 28 16.89 4.47 13.49
CA ALA A 28 17.93 5.10 12.67
C ALA A 28 19.21 4.26 12.60
N ILE A 29 19.64 3.66 13.72
CA ILE A 29 20.81 2.77 13.75
C ILE A 29 20.55 1.51 12.91
N THR A 30 19.36 0.91 13.00
CA THR A 30 19.02 -0.27 12.17
C THR A 30 18.99 0.05 10.68
N LEU A 31 18.50 1.25 10.32
CA LEU A 31 18.57 1.77 8.95
C LEU A 31 20.01 1.93 8.47
N MET A 32 20.89 2.53 9.29
CA MET A 32 22.31 2.69 8.95
C MET A 32 22.99 1.32 8.78
N HIS A 33 22.73 0.38 9.67
CA HIS A 33 23.27 -0.97 9.59
C HIS A 33 22.87 -1.68 8.29
N THR A 34 21.58 -1.66 7.93
CA THR A 34 21.11 -2.27 6.68
C THR A 34 21.65 -1.56 5.43
N SER A 35 21.86 -0.24 5.50
CA SER A 35 22.46 0.56 4.44
C SER A 35 23.95 0.24 4.25
N LEU A 36 24.69 0.04 5.34
CA LEU A 36 26.09 -0.35 5.31
C LEU A 36 26.26 -1.74 4.68
N LEU A 37 25.47 -2.73 5.10
CA LEU A 37 25.48 -4.07 4.51
C LEU A 37 25.18 -4.01 3.00
N ARG A 38 24.19 -3.21 2.60
CA ARG A 38 23.88 -2.98 1.18
C ARG A 38 25.04 -2.32 0.43
N PHE A 39 25.75 -1.38 1.05
CA PHE A 39 26.91 -0.73 0.44
C PHE A 39 28.05 -1.74 0.22
N HIS A 40 28.36 -2.57 1.22
CA HIS A 40 29.36 -3.63 1.08
C HIS A 40 29.02 -4.60 -0.05
N MET A 41 27.75 -4.95 -0.24
CA MET A 41 27.32 -5.76 -1.38
C MET A 41 27.50 -5.10 -2.75
N LYS A 42 27.52 -3.76 -2.82
CA LYS A 42 27.77 -3.03 -4.08
C LYS A 42 29.25 -2.93 -4.41
N VAL A 43 30.09 -2.79 -3.39
CA VAL A 43 31.53 -2.52 -3.55
C VAL A 43 32.36 -3.81 -3.50
N SER A 44 31.84 -4.89 -2.90
CA SER A 44 32.57 -6.14 -2.72
C SER A 44 31.69 -7.37 -2.94
N VAL A 45 32.32 -8.53 -3.17
CA VAL A 45 31.63 -9.83 -3.21
C VAL A 45 31.22 -10.21 -1.78
N TYR A 46 30.00 -9.85 -1.41
CA TYR A 46 29.44 -10.11 -0.07
C TYR A 46 28.14 -10.92 -0.16
N PRO A 47 27.93 -11.95 0.68
CA PRO A 47 26.72 -12.77 0.65
C PRO A 47 25.44 -11.97 0.90
N LEU A 48 24.34 -12.35 0.24
CA LEU A 48 23.03 -11.67 0.43
C LEU A 48 22.35 -12.02 1.76
N ALA A 49 22.68 -13.16 2.35
CA ALA A 49 21.96 -13.70 3.51
C ALA A 49 21.95 -12.76 4.72
N PRO A 50 23.08 -12.16 5.16
CA PRO A 50 23.10 -11.25 6.31
C PRO A 50 22.23 -10.01 6.10
N LEU A 51 22.27 -9.40 4.91
CA LEU A 51 21.43 -8.23 4.60
C LEU A 51 19.95 -8.59 4.64
N ARG A 52 19.58 -9.75 4.09
CA ARG A 52 18.19 -10.22 4.12
C ARG A 52 17.70 -10.48 5.54
N GLU A 53 18.54 -11.08 6.38
CA GLU A 53 18.21 -11.34 7.78
C GLU A 53 18.07 -10.05 8.58
N ALA A 54 19.05 -9.14 8.46
CA ALA A 54 19.01 -7.84 9.10
C ALA A 54 17.74 -7.04 8.72
N LEU A 55 17.37 -7.03 7.44
CA LEU A 55 16.14 -6.38 6.99
C LEU A 55 14.88 -7.08 7.51
N SER A 56 14.86 -8.42 7.53
CA SER A 56 13.71 -9.17 8.01
C SER A 56 13.49 -8.97 9.52
N GLN A 57 14.56 -8.85 10.30
CA GLN A 57 14.49 -8.54 11.72
C GLN A 57 14.08 -7.08 11.94
N ALA A 58 14.69 -6.13 11.23
CA ALA A 58 14.36 -4.70 11.33
C ALA A 58 12.89 -4.43 10.99
N LEU A 59 12.34 -5.07 9.96
CA LEU A 59 10.94 -4.89 9.55
C LEU A 59 9.92 -5.52 10.51
N LYS A 60 10.32 -6.52 11.31
CA LYS A 60 9.46 -7.03 12.40
C LYS A 60 9.36 -6.03 13.54
N LEU A 61 10.41 -5.25 13.78
CA LEU A 61 10.45 -4.22 14.83
C LEU A 61 9.82 -2.90 14.36
N TYR A 62 10.09 -2.51 13.11
CA TYR A 62 9.70 -1.23 12.52
C TYR A 62 8.88 -1.43 11.24
N PRO A 63 7.65 -1.98 11.33
CA PRO A 63 6.83 -2.28 10.16
C PRO A 63 6.32 -1.04 9.43
N GLY A 64 6.39 0.15 10.04
CA GLY A 64 6.04 1.43 9.40
C GLY A 64 7.18 2.06 8.59
N ASN A 65 8.40 1.51 8.65
CA ASN A 65 9.55 2.13 8.01
C ASN A 65 9.59 1.84 6.50
N GLN A 66 9.25 2.85 5.70
CA GLN A 66 9.17 2.75 4.24
C GLN A 66 10.54 2.51 3.58
N VAL A 67 11.63 3.00 4.16
CA VAL A 67 12.98 2.85 3.61
C VAL A 67 13.46 1.41 3.76
N LEU A 68 13.21 0.77 4.91
CA LEU A 68 13.47 -0.64 5.14
C LEU A 68 12.66 -1.52 4.16
N TRP A 69 11.38 -1.23 3.96
CA TRP A 69 10.54 -1.97 3.03
C TRP A 69 11.00 -1.84 1.58
N ARG A 70 11.30 -0.61 1.12
CA ARG A 70 11.88 -0.37 -0.21
C ARG A 70 13.17 -1.15 -0.38
N SER A 71 14.01 -1.16 0.66
CA SER A 71 15.25 -1.89 0.68
C SER A 71 15.03 -3.41 0.53
N TYR A 72 14.09 -3.96 1.29
CA TYR A 72 13.72 -5.36 1.28
C TYR A 72 13.15 -5.83 -0.07
N VAL A 73 12.18 -5.10 -0.64
CA VAL A 73 11.55 -5.47 -1.92
C VAL A 73 12.56 -5.48 -3.06
N GLN A 74 13.45 -4.49 -3.13
CA GLN A 74 14.51 -4.43 -4.14
C GLN A 74 15.44 -5.65 -4.11
N ILE A 75 15.72 -6.17 -2.92
CA ILE A 75 16.55 -7.36 -2.74
C ILE A 75 15.78 -8.63 -3.11
N GLN A 76 14.53 -8.76 -2.65
CA GLN A 76 13.73 -9.95 -2.94
C GLN A 76 13.43 -10.11 -4.43
N ASN A 77 13.24 -9.00 -5.16
CA ASN A 77 13.01 -9.03 -6.61
C ASN A 77 14.17 -9.63 -7.40
N LYS A 78 15.40 -9.59 -6.87
CA LYS A 78 16.58 -10.23 -7.50
C LYS A 78 16.70 -11.71 -7.17
N SER A 79 15.86 -12.23 -6.27
CA SER A 79 15.91 -13.61 -5.80
C SER A 79 14.68 -14.39 -6.25
N HIS A 80 14.85 -15.66 -6.63
CA HIS A 80 13.74 -16.53 -7.04
C HIS A 80 12.88 -17.04 -5.86
N SER A 81 12.74 -16.29 -4.77
CA SER A 81 12.10 -16.76 -3.52
C SER A 81 10.74 -16.13 -3.21
N ALA A 82 9.87 -16.01 -4.21
CA ALA A 82 8.54 -15.41 -4.07
C ALA A 82 7.72 -16.01 -2.90
N SER A 83 7.77 -17.33 -2.72
CA SER A 83 7.04 -18.01 -1.63
C SER A 83 7.53 -17.60 -0.24
N LYS A 84 8.83 -17.35 -0.05
CA LYS A 84 9.37 -16.91 1.25
C LYS A 84 8.99 -15.46 1.52
N THR A 85 9.09 -14.60 0.51
CA THR A 85 8.67 -13.20 0.58
C THR A 85 7.18 -13.07 0.93
N ARG A 86 6.32 -13.87 0.30
CA ARG A 86 4.88 -13.91 0.59
C ARG A 86 4.58 -14.29 2.02
N ARG A 87 5.18 -15.37 2.52
CA ARG A 87 5.00 -15.79 3.93
C ARG A 87 5.45 -14.71 4.90
N PHE A 88 6.53 -14.00 4.59
CA PHE A 88 7.02 -12.90 5.41
C PHE A 88 6.02 -11.74 5.46
N PHE A 89 5.53 -11.28 4.30
CA PHE A 89 4.47 -10.27 4.24
C PHE A 89 3.21 -10.73 4.99
N ASP A 90 2.72 -11.94 4.72
CA ASP A 90 1.52 -12.50 5.36
C ASP A 90 1.66 -12.60 6.89
N THR A 91 2.89 -12.72 7.41
CA THR A 91 3.16 -12.71 8.86
C THR A 91 3.05 -11.30 9.43
N ILE A 92 3.63 -10.30 8.75
CA ILE A 92 3.66 -8.93 9.26
C ILE A 92 2.31 -8.23 9.08
N THR A 93 1.63 -8.42 7.94
CA THR A 93 0.35 -7.77 7.65
C THR A 93 -0.78 -8.19 8.60
N ARG A 94 -0.64 -9.33 9.29
CA ARG A 94 -1.58 -9.79 10.32
C ARG A 94 -1.39 -9.12 11.67
N SER A 95 -0.19 -8.63 11.98
CA SER A 95 0.16 -8.09 13.30
C SER A 95 0.45 -6.58 13.28
N ALA A 96 0.84 -6.04 12.12
CA ALA A 96 1.19 -4.64 11.96
C ALA A 96 -0.06 -3.78 11.80
N LYS A 97 -0.15 -2.72 12.62
CA LYS A 97 -1.08 -1.60 12.45
C LYS A 97 -0.79 -0.73 11.22
N PRO A 98 0.48 -0.40 10.88
CA PRO A 98 0.76 0.43 9.71
C PRO A 98 0.30 -0.21 8.39
N LEU A 99 -0.01 0.63 7.40
CA LEU A 99 -0.44 0.19 6.06
C LEU A 99 0.74 -0.15 5.15
N GLU A 100 1.94 0.31 5.47
CA GLU A 100 3.16 0.08 4.70
C GLU A 100 3.37 -1.39 4.32
N PRO A 101 3.24 -2.38 5.22
CA PRO A 101 3.40 -3.79 4.85
C PRO A 101 2.41 -4.23 3.76
N TRP A 102 1.16 -3.75 3.79
CA TRP A 102 0.17 -4.03 2.75
C TRP A 102 0.54 -3.38 1.42
N LEU A 103 0.90 -2.09 1.44
CA LEU A 103 1.29 -1.33 0.23
C LEU A 103 2.51 -1.97 -0.46
N PHE A 104 3.53 -2.33 0.32
CA PHE A 104 4.72 -2.97 -0.22
C PHE A 104 4.48 -4.42 -0.65
N ALA A 105 3.57 -5.15 0.00
CA ALA A 105 3.16 -6.48 -0.47
C ALA A 105 2.46 -6.41 -1.84
N ILE A 106 1.54 -5.45 -2.00
CA ILE A 106 0.82 -5.20 -3.26
C ILE A 106 1.81 -4.82 -4.36
N GLU A 107 2.72 -3.87 -4.09
CA GLU A 107 3.69 -3.43 -5.10
C GLU A 107 4.69 -4.55 -5.46
N ALA A 108 5.10 -5.39 -4.50
CA ALA A 108 5.94 -6.55 -4.77
C ALA A 108 5.24 -7.56 -5.71
N GLU A 109 3.96 -7.86 -5.50
CA GLU A 109 3.21 -8.73 -6.42
C GLU A 109 2.97 -8.07 -7.79
N LYS A 110 2.73 -6.75 -7.85
CA LYS A 110 2.61 -6.01 -9.13
C LYS A 110 3.91 -6.01 -9.92
N LEU A 111 5.06 -5.79 -9.27
CA LEU A 111 6.38 -5.91 -9.88
C LEU A 111 6.62 -7.32 -10.43
N ARG A 112 6.20 -8.34 -9.68
CA ARG A 112 6.31 -9.73 -10.11
C ARG A 112 5.41 -10.05 -11.30
N LYS A 113 4.17 -9.54 -11.34
CA LYS A 113 3.28 -9.64 -12.51
C LYS A 113 3.95 -9.04 -13.74
N ARG A 114 4.44 -7.80 -13.65
CA ARG A 114 5.15 -7.12 -14.76
C ARG A 114 6.35 -7.91 -15.26
N LEU A 115 7.14 -8.50 -14.35
CA LEU A 115 8.29 -9.33 -14.73
C LEU A 115 7.86 -10.58 -15.50
N VAL A 116 6.85 -11.29 -15.03
CA VAL A 116 6.32 -12.49 -15.70
C VAL A 116 5.78 -12.16 -17.08
N GLU A 117 5.01 -11.08 -17.21
CA GLU A 117 4.49 -10.59 -18.49
C GLU A 117 5.60 -10.20 -19.46
N THR A 118 6.66 -9.55 -18.98
CA THR A 118 7.80 -9.15 -19.82
C THR A 118 8.52 -10.37 -20.37
N VAL A 119 8.76 -11.39 -19.53
CA VAL A 119 9.41 -12.63 -19.94
C VAL A 119 8.56 -13.38 -20.98
N GLN A 120 7.24 -13.46 -20.78
CA GLN A 120 6.34 -14.14 -21.73
C GLN A 120 6.27 -13.46 -23.10
N ARG A 121 6.36 -12.13 -23.17
CA ARG A 121 6.28 -11.37 -24.44
C ARG A 121 7.55 -11.45 -25.30
N LEU A 122 8.71 -11.74 -24.71
CA LEU A 122 9.99 -11.80 -25.42
C LEU A 122 10.18 -13.09 -26.22
N ASP A 123 9.52 -14.18 -25.84
CA ASP A 123 9.77 -15.50 -26.43
C ASP A 123 8.94 -15.80 -27.70
N GLY A 124 8.03 -14.92 -28.14
CA GLY A 124 7.34 -14.97 -29.45
C GLY A 124 6.58 -16.26 -29.79
N ARG A 125 6.60 -17.25 -28.90
CA ARG A 125 5.89 -18.52 -28.93
C ARG A 125 4.84 -18.42 -27.84
N GLU A 126 3.62 -18.82 -28.14
CA GLU A 126 2.54 -19.03 -27.19
C GLU A 126 2.93 -20.15 -26.21
N ILE A 127 3.90 -19.88 -25.33
CA ILE A 127 4.18 -20.72 -24.18
C ILE A 127 3.01 -20.41 -23.24
N HIS A 128 2.00 -21.27 -23.31
CA HIS A 128 1.01 -21.41 -22.26
C HIS A 128 1.78 -21.56 -20.96
N ALA A 129 1.95 -20.47 -20.23
CA ALA A 129 2.61 -20.54 -18.95
C ALA A 129 1.83 -21.56 -18.12
N THR A 130 2.52 -22.57 -17.60
CA THR A 130 1.95 -23.53 -16.65
C THR A 130 1.39 -22.86 -15.39
N ILE A 131 1.63 -21.55 -15.23
CA ILE A 131 1.01 -20.68 -14.25
C ILE A 131 0.11 -19.70 -15.01
N PRO A 132 -1.23 -19.84 -14.93
CA PRO A 132 -2.11 -18.90 -15.58
C PRO A 132 -1.93 -17.51 -14.96
N GLU A 133 -1.85 -16.47 -15.81
CA GLU A 133 -1.71 -15.06 -15.41
C GLU A 133 -2.75 -14.64 -14.36
N THR A 134 -3.90 -15.32 -14.37
CA THR A 134 -4.99 -15.18 -13.41
C THR A 134 -4.54 -15.34 -11.96
N GLY A 135 -3.57 -16.22 -11.67
CA GLY A 135 -3.13 -16.48 -10.29
C GLY A 135 -2.52 -15.27 -9.60
N LEU A 136 -1.72 -14.46 -10.32
CA LEU A 136 -1.13 -13.23 -9.76
C LEU A 136 -2.18 -12.12 -9.66
N MET A 137 -3.09 -12.03 -10.62
CA MET A 137 -4.19 -11.06 -10.56
C MET A 137 -5.07 -11.28 -9.33
N HIS A 138 -5.52 -12.52 -9.10
CA HIS A 138 -6.31 -12.87 -7.92
C HIS A 138 -5.54 -12.63 -6.62
N ARG A 139 -4.22 -12.87 -6.61
CA ARG A 139 -3.39 -12.58 -5.43
C ARG A 139 -3.35 -11.08 -5.13
N ILE A 140 -3.16 -10.24 -6.15
CA ILE A 140 -3.18 -8.77 -5.99
C ILE A 140 -4.55 -8.30 -5.50
N GLN A 141 -5.65 -8.82 -6.09
CA GLN A 141 -7.01 -8.52 -5.62
C GLN A 141 -7.20 -8.90 -4.16
N ALA A 142 -6.78 -10.10 -3.76
CA ALA A 142 -6.88 -10.55 -2.37
C ALA A 142 -6.07 -9.68 -1.40
N LEU A 143 -4.90 -9.18 -1.81
CA LEU A 143 -4.12 -8.26 -0.98
C LEU A 143 -4.84 -6.93 -0.77
N PHE A 144 -5.42 -6.35 -1.82
CA PHE A 144 -6.24 -5.15 -1.72
C PHE A 144 -7.46 -5.37 -0.81
N GLU A 145 -8.23 -6.43 -1.07
CA GLU A 145 -9.42 -6.77 -0.29
C GLU A 145 -9.09 -7.01 1.19
N ASN A 146 -7.98 -7.67 1.49
CA ASN A 146 -7.55 -7.90 2.87
C ASN A 146 -7.06 -6.61 3.55
N ALA A 147 -6.31 -5.76 2.84
CA ALA A 147 -5.84 -4.48 3.37
C ALA A 147 -7.02 -3.57 3.76
N MET A 148 -8.08 -3.56 2.94
CA MET A 148 -9.30 -2.77 3.18
C MET A 148 -10.25 -3.35 4.25
N ARG A 149 -9.99 -4.55 4.80
CA ARG A 149 -10.75 -5.06 5.95
C ARG A 149 -10.39 -4.34 7.25
N SER A 150 -9.23 -3.69 7.30
CA SER A 150 -8.83 -2.87 8.45
C SER A 150 -9.42 -1.47 8.36
N ASP A 151 -9.75 -0.87 9.51
CA ASP A 151 -10.28 0.50 9.55
C ASP A 151 -9.32 1.51 8.92
N SER A 152 -8.02 1.36 9.21
CA SER A 152 -6.97 2.19 8.59
C SER A 152 -6.94 2.05 7.06
N GLY A 153 -7.22 0.85 6.54
CA GLY A 153 -7.17 0.56 5.11
C GLY A 153 -8.42 1.04 4.39
N SER A 154 -9.61 0.78 4.95
CA SER A 154 -10.89 1.21 4.38
C SER A 154 -11.03 2.73 4.36
N GLN A 155 -10.42 3.44 5.31
CA GLN A 155 -10.42 4.90 5.35
C GLN A 155 -9.27 5.55 4.55
N CYS A 156 -8.49 4.76 3.80
CA CYS A 156 -7.35 5.26 3.03
C CYS A 156 -7.73 5.45 1.54
N PRO A 157 -7.94 6.70 1.06
CA PRO A 157 -8.33 6.93 -0.34
C PRO A 157 -7.28 6.42 -1.33
N LEU A 158 -5.99 6.52 -1.01
CA LEU A 158 -4.91 6.05 -1.88
C LEU A 158 -5.04 4.55 -2.19
N LEU A 159 -5.42 3.73 -1.20
CA LEU A 159 -5.57 2.30 -1.38
C LEU A 159 -6.75 1.98 -2.33
N TRP A 160 -7.87 2.68 -2.18
CA TRP A 160 -9.00 2.59 -3.10
C TRP A 160 -8.63 3.00 -4.52
N ARG A 161 -7.95 4.14 -4.69
CA ARG A 161 -7.47 4.61 -6.01
C ARG A 161 -6.57 3.59 -6.68
N MET A 162 -5.63 3.02 -5.91
CA MET A 162 -4.72 1.98 -6.42
C MET A 162 -5.47 0.71 -6.84
N TYR A 163 -6.50 0.31 -6.08
CA TYR A 163 -7.31 -0.87 -6.40
C TYR A 163 -8.21 -0.64 -7.61
N LEU A 164 -8.87 0.53 -7.69
CA LEU A 164 -9.70 0.94 -8.82
C LEU A 164 -8.89 0.97 -10.11
N ASN A 165 -7.76 1.69 -10.11
CA ASN A 165 -6.85 1.72 -11.26
C ASN A 165 -6.42 0.31 -11.68
N PHE A 166 -6.13 -0.56 -10.70
CA PHE A 166 -5.79 -1.94 -10.99
C PHE A 166 -6.96 -2.70 -11.66
N LEU A 167 -8.19 -2.60 -11.17
CA LEU A 167 -9.33 -3.31 -11.78
C LEU A 167 -9.72 -2.75 -13.15
N VAL A 168 -9.64 -1.43 -13.34
CA VAL A 168 -9.88 -0.77 -14.63
C VAL A 168 -8.83 -1.21 -15.64
N SER A 169 -7.56 -1.33 -15.24
CA SER A 169 -6.50 -1.87 -16.11
C SER A 169 -6.71 -3.33 -16.54
N LEU A 170 -7.59 -4.08 -15.84
CA LEU A 170 -8.00 -5.44 -16.22
C LEU A 170 -9.25 -5.45 -17.12
N GLY A 171 -9.84 -4.30 -17.43
CA GLY A 171 -11.05 -4.17 -18.24
C GLY A 171 -12.34 -4.61 -17.54
N ASN A 172 -12.34 -4.81 -16.23
CA ASN A 172 -13.51 -5.28 -15.49
C ASN A 172 -14.35 -4.09 -15.00
N LYS A 173 -15.14 -3.48 -15.90
CA LYS A 173 -15.93 -2.27 -15.61
C LYS A 173 -16.90 -2.49 -14.45
N GLU A 174 -17.69 -3.57 -14.48
CA GLU A 174 -18.68 -3.90 -13.44
C GLU A 174 -18.07 -4.03 -12.04
N ARG A 175 -16.96 -4.79 -11.93
CA ARG A 175 -16.28 -4.94 -10.64
C ARG A 175 -15.66 -3.63 -10.17
N SER A 176 -15.10 -2.85 -11.10
CA SER A 176 -14.51 -1.55 -10.79
C SER A 176 -15.57 -0.57 -10.26
N LYS A 177 -16.75 -0.53 -10.88
CA LYS A 177 -17.91 0.24 -10.42
C LYS A 177 -18.35 -0.19 -9.01
N GLY A 178 -18.47 -1.49 -8.78
CA GLY A 178 -18.78 -2.02 -7.44
C GLY A 178 -17.74 -1.63 -6.37
N VAL A 179 -16.46 -1.57 -6.73
CA VAL A 179 -15.38 -1.10 -5.83
C VAL A 179 -15.44 0.41 -5.63
N PHE A 180 -15.82 1.18 -6.65
CA PHE A 180 -15.96 2.63 -6.55
C PHE A 180 -17.01 3.01 -5.52
N TYR A 181 -18.22 2.44 -5.58
CA TYR A 181 -19.24 2.74 -4.57
C TYR A 181 -18.84 2.26 -3.16
N LYS A 182 -18.13 1.13 -3.04
CA LYS A 182 -17.56 0.72 -1.75
C LYS A 182 -16.54 1.75 -1.23
N ALA A 183 -15.73 2.32 -2.10
CA ALA A 183 -14.81 3.39 -1.73
C ALA A 183 -15.57 4.62 -1.24
N LEU A 184 -16.67 5.01 -1.92
CA LEU A 184 -17.50 6.14 -1.50
C LEU A 184 -18.19 5.92 -0.16
N GLN A 185 -18.60 4.68 0.15
CA GLN A 185 -19.17 4.35 1.47
C GLN A 185 -18.16 4.55 2.61
N ASN A 186 -16.87 4.36 2.35
CA ASN A 186 -15.82 4.46 3.38
C ASN A 186 -15.09 5.81 3.37
N CYS A 187 -15.03 6.49 2.22
CA CYS A 187 -14.28 7.72 1.98
C CYS A 187 -15.09 8.77 1.18
N PRO A 188 -16.30 9.17 1.62
CA PRO A 188 -17.16 10.09 0.85
C PRO A 188 -16.57 11.49 0.67
N TRP A 189 -15.70 11.93 1.58
CA TRP A 189 -15.04 13.24 1.51
C TRP A 189 -13.94 13.32 0.43
N ALA A 190 -13.48 12.17 -0.07
CA ALA A 190 -12.34 12.11 -0.97
C ALA A 190 -12.75 12.41 -2.41
N LYS A 191 -12.87 13.71 -2.75
CA LYS A 191 -13.21 14.20 -4.10
C LYS A 191 -12.41 13.52 -5.22
N VAL A 192 -11.15 13.18 -4.96
CA VAL A 192 -10.29 12.50 -5.92
C VAL A 192 -10.85 11.15 -6.41
N LEU A 193 -11.61 10.42 -5.60
CA LEU A 193 -12.26 9.16 -6.02
C LEU A 193 -13.35 9.39 -7.06
N TYR A 194 -14.08 10.50 -6.94
CA TYR A 194 -15.09 10.89 -7.92
C TYR A 194 -14.45 11.30 -9.24
N LEU A 195 -13.33 12.04 -9.18
CA LEU A 195 -12.59 12.42 -10.38
C LEU A 195 -12.01 11.20 -11.11
N ASP A 196 -11.44 10.25 -10.36
CA ASP A 196 -10.99 8.97 -10.92
C ASP A 196 -12.17 8.22 -11.59
N ALA A 197 -13.37 8.25 -10.99
CA ALA A 197 -14.54 7.60 -11.56
C ALA A 197 -15.05 8.28 -12.85
N VAL A 198 -15.02 9.62 -12.93
CA VAL A 198 -15.33 10.34 -14.18
C VAL A 198 -14.36 9.95 -15.29
N GLU A 199 -13.08 9.78 -14.96
CA GLU A 199 -12.07 9.31 -15.92
C GLU A 199 -12.30 7.86 -16.36
N TYR A 200 -12.65 6.96 -15.43
CA TYR A 200 -12.80 5.53 -15.71
C TYR A 200 -14.18 5.14 -16.28
N PHE A 201 -15.22 5.91 -15.98
CA PHE A 201 -16.61 5.65 -16.37
C PHE A 201 -17.25 6.91 -16.98
N PRO A 202 -16.79 7.35 -18.17
CA PRO A 202 -17.30 8.59 -18.79
C PRO A 202 -18.81 8.55 -19.06
N ASP A 203 -19.36 7.37 -19.34
CA ASP A 203 -20.80 7.17 -19.56
C ASP A 203 -21.65 7.47 -18.31
N GLU A 204 -21.03 7.51 -17.13
CA GLU A 204 -21.70 7.72 -15.83
C GLU A 204 -21.36 9.09 -15.22
N MET A 205 -20.77 9.98 -16.02
CA MET A 205 -20.30 11.28 -15.54
C MET A 205 -21.40 12.10 -14.86
N GLN A 206 -22.61 12.15 -15.44
CA GLN A 206 -23.75 12.85 -14.84
C GLN A 206 -24.08 12.27 -13.45
N GLU A 207 -24.22 10.95 -13.33
CA GLU A 207 -24.51 10.28 -12.06
C GLU A 207 -23.43 10.59 -11.00
N ILE A 208 -22.16 10.60 -11.41
CA ILE A 208 -21.05 10.92 -10.50
C ILE A 208 -21.08 12.38 -10.05
N LEU A 209 -21.44 13.32 -10.93
CA LEU A 209 -21.59 14.73 -10.59
C LEU A 209 -22.81 14.99 -9.71
N ASP A 210 -23.91 14.28 -9.93
CA ASP A 210 -25.09 14.32 -9.06
C ASP A 210 -24.71 13.84 -7.66
N LEU A 211 -23.96 12.73 -7.56
CA LEU A 211 -23.42 12.24 -6.28
C LEU A 211 -22.48 13.24 -5.61
N MET A 212 -21.63 13.93 -6.38
CA MET A 212 -20.77 14.99 -5.84
C MET A 212 -21.61 16.13 -5.26
N THR A 213 -22.66 16.54 -5.98
CA THR A 213 -23.59 17.59 -5.55
C THR A 213 -24.36 17.17 -4.29
N GLU A 214 -24.88 15.93 -4.24
CA GLU A 214 -25.57 15.36 -3.07
C GLU A 214 -24.65 15.31 -1.83
N LYS A 215 -23.35 15.05 -2.01
CA LYS A 215 -22.34 15.06 -0.94
C LYS A 215 -21.73 16.43 -0.69
N GLU A 216 -22.31 17.49 -1.26
CA GLU A 216 -21.88 18.89 -1.11
C GLU A 216 -20.40 19.12 -1.52
N LEU A 217 -19.87 18.27 -2.40
CA LEU A 217 -18.54 18.42 -2.96
C LEU A 217 -18.58 19.49 -4.04
N ARG A 218 -17.71 20.49 -3.90
CA ARG A 218 -17.61 21.60 -4.86
C ARG A 218 -17.41 21.10 -6.30
N VAL A 219 -18.38 21.31 -7.17
CA VAL A 219 -18.25 21.26 -8.63
C VAL A 219 -18.01 22.68 -9.14
N ARG A 220 -17.13 22.86 -10.14
CA ARG A 220 -16.79 24.22 -10.64
C ARG A 220 -17.85 24.77 -11.59
N LEU A 221 -18.34 23.92 -12.47
CA LEU A 221 -19.34 24.20 -13.48
C LEU A 221 -20.18 22.92 -13.61
N PRO A 222 -21.49 22.96 -13.34
CA PRO A 222 -22.37 21.82 -13.57
C PRO A 222 -22.51 21.56 -15.08
N LEU A 223 -22.94 20.35 -15.47
CA LEU A 223 -22.99 19.96 -16.88
C LEU A 223 -24.02 20.77 -17.66
N GLU A 224 -25.14 21.09 -17.03
CA GLU A 224 -26.22 21.85 -17.64
C GLU A 224 -25.77 23.27 -18.01
N GLU A 225 -24.96 23.91 -17.16
CA GLU A 225 -24.38 25.23 -17.46
C GLU A 225 -23.30 25.15 -18.55
N LEU A 226 -22.53 24.05 -18.60
CA LEU A 226 -21.54 23.84 -19.65
C LEU A 226 -22.19 23.65 -21.02
N GLU A 227 -23.29 22.90 -21.09
CA GLU A 227 -24.05 22.69 -22.32
C GLU A 227 -24.56 24.02 -22.89
N LEU A 228 -25.13 24.88 -22.04
CA LEU A 228 -25.56 26.23 -22.43
C LEU A 228 -24.40 27.06 -23.01
N LEU A 229 -23.22 26.99 -22.40
CA LEU A 229 -22.03 27.71 -22.87
C LEU A 229 -21.42 27.17 -24.17
N LEU A 230 -21.76 25.94 -24.57
CA LEU A 230 -21.28 25.30 -25.80
C LEU A 230 -22.26 25.47 -26.97
N GLU A 231 -23.53 25.78 -26.67
CA GLU A 231 -24.57 26.06 -27.67
C GLU A 231 -24.46 27.49 -28.26
N ASP A 232 -23.79 28.40 -27.56
CA ASP A 232 -23.45 29.77 -27.99
C ASP A 232 -22.08 29.86 -28.71
#